data_AF-A0A7M7NDX9-F1
#
_entry.id   AF-A0A7M7NDX9-F1
#
_cell.length_a   1.000
_cell.length_b   1.000
_cell.length_c   1.000
_cell.angle_alpha   90.00
_cell.angle_beta   90.00
_cell.angle_gamma   90.00
#
_symmetry.space_group_name_H-M   'P 1'
#
loop_
_entity.id
_entity.type
_entity.pdbx_description
1 polymer ?
#
loop_
_entity_poly.entity_id
_entity_poly.type
_entity_poly.pdbx_seq_one_letter_code
_entity_poly.pdbx_strand_id
1 'polypeptide(L)'
;MMDVDFEPEDSDFEDEPAPKGIGIVQRCTGKSTRLCGDEEIPAVVQSILPEGYTYHACRIDNFSQNDEVSFSAIIRLNLRSHQDFNKWLENFQESSSTTWRVKRTFPSTGLKVVFKKAYRCHHNTRPGKGSTNAGRRVASKNTNCSADMIVSIKKAVYEGRTLSRSKDTHLPQYPAELLLNYRHNHQITCADALKFRDVSEETKEVLISLFKRKYGPTQAVEMIKYDLQLRHGANYHMKAADRAVCPDVQFAHR
;
A
#
# COMPACT_ATOMS: atom_id res chain seq x y z
N MET A 1 -23.96 -47.71 49.46
CA MET A 1 -25.41 -47.70 49.22
C MET A 1 -25.90 -46.28 49.47
N MET A 2 -26.00 -45.41 48.48
CA MET A 2 -26.31 -45.63 47.07
C MET A 2 -25.33 -44.86 46.19
N ASP A 3 -24.72 -45.58 45.27
CA ASP A 3 -23.96 -45.06 44.14
C ASP A 3 -24.96 -44.43 43.17
N VAL A 4 -24.75 -43.16 42.82
CA VAL A 4 -25.52 -42.47 41.77
C VAL A 4 -24.55 -42.27 40.62
N ASP A 5 -24.66 -43.19 39.66
CA ASP A 5 -23.97 -43.15 38.37
C ASP A 5 -24.42 -41.90 37.60
N PHE A 6 -23.49 -40.98 37.39
CA PHE A 6 -23.65 -39.86 36.47
C PHE A 6 -22.89 -40.20 35.19
N GLU A 7 -23.63 -40.73 34.22
CA GLU A 7 -23.14 -40.94 32.86
C GLU A 7 -22.84 -39.58 32.20
N PRO A 8 -21.65 -39.37 31.60
CA PRO A 8 -21.39 -38.19 30.80
C PRO A 8 -22.05 -38.35 29.42
N GLU A 9 -22.92 -37.41 29.07
CA GLU A 9 -23.48 -37.29 27.71
C GLU A 9 -22.37 -36.94 26.72
N ASP A 10 -22.07 -37.88 25.82
CA ASP A 10 -21.24 -37.70 24.64
C ASP A 10 -21.94 -36.72 23.68
N SER A 11 -21.53 -35.44 23.70
CA SER A 11 -21.89 -34.50 22.65
C SER A 11 -20.87 -34.60 21.51
N ASP A 12 -21.22 -35.40 20.52
CA ASP A 12 -20.58 -35.46 19.20
C ASP A 12 -20.63 -34.07 18.53
N PHE A 13 -19.59 -33.27 18.73
CA PHE A 13 -19.37 -32.06 17.94
C PHE A 13 -18.67 -32.50 16.65
N GLU A 14 -19.48 -32.68 15.59
CA GLU A 14 -18.99 -33.02 14.26
C GLU A 14 -17.90 -32.03 13.81
N ASP A 15 -16.71 -32.57 13.52
CA ASP A 15 -15.58 -31.88 12.90
C ASP A 15 -16.00 -31.29 11.55
N GLU A 16 -16.28 -29.99 11.49
CA GLU A 16 -16.40 -29.29 10.21
C GLU A 16 -15.04 -29.29 9.49
N PRO A 17 -14.93 -29.84 8.28
CA PRO A 17 -13.67 -29.88 7.55
C PRO A 17 -13.25 -28.46 7.14
N ALA A 18 -12.08 -28.05 7.63
CA ALA A 18 -11.39 -26.83 7.23
C ALA A 18 -11.45 -26.62 5.70
N PRO A 19 -11.84 -25.44 5.20
CA PRO A 19 -11.86 -25.17 3.77
C PRO A 19 -10.44 -25.20 3.21
N LYS A 20 -10.11 -26.33 2.59
CA LYS A 20 -8.97 -26.52 1.71
C LYS A 20 -9.19 -25.67 0.47
N GLY A 21 -8.29 -24.71 0.22
CA GLY A 21 -8.19 -24.08 -1.10
C GLY A 21 -7.84 -22.60 -1.06
N ILE A 22 -6.65 -22.24 -0.58
CA ILE A 22 -6.05 -20.96 -0.98
C ILE A 22 -5.72 -21.12 -2.47
N GLY A 23 -6.60 -20.57 -3.31
CA GLY A 23 -6.40 -20.43 -4.73
C GLY A 23 -5.03 -19.83 -4.99
N ILE A 24 -4.16 -20.63 -5.59
CA ILE A 24 -2.96 -20.15 -6.26
C ILE A 24 -3.42 -19.03 -7.18
N VAL A 25 -2.93 -17.81 -6.95
CA VAL A 25 -3.07 -16.71 -7.90
C VAL A 25 -2.32 -17.18 -9.14
N GLN A 26 -3.06 -17.78 -10.07
CA GLN A 26 -2.53 -18.34 -11.29
C GLN A 26 -1.90 -17.18 -12.05
N ARG A 27 -0.57 -17.19 -12.12
CA ARG A 27 0.15 -16.29 -13.02
C ARG A 27 -0.44 -16.50 -14.40
N CYS A 28 -0.88 -15.43 -15.05
CA CYS A 28 -1.12 -15.43 -16.48
C CYS A 28 0.23 -15.55 -17.20
N THR A 29 0.85 -16.71 -17.12
CA THR A 29 1.91 -17.17 -18.03
C THR A 29 1.23 -17.98 -19.11
N GLY A 30 0.60 -17.30 -20.05
CA GLY A 30 -0.11 -17.97 -21.13
C GLY A 30 -1.01 -17.03 -21.89
N LYS A 31 -0.64 -16.79 -23.15
CA LYS A 31 -1.44 -16.28 -24.27
C LYS A 31 -2.95 -16.25 -23.98
N SER A 32 -3.46 -15.11 -23.54
CA SER A 32 -4.87 -14.76 -23.64
C SER A 32 -4.89 -13.31 -24.08
N THR A 33 -5.08 -13.10 -25.39
CA THR A 33 -5.55 -11.84 -25.95
C THR A 33 -6.99 -11.65 -25.47
N ARG A 34 -7.16 -11.30 -24.19
CA ARG A 34 -8.37 -10.61 -23.77
C ARG A 34 -8.20 -9.19 -24.28
N LEU A 35 -9.11 -8.78 -25.17
CA LEU A 35 -9.29 -7.37 -25.50
C LEU A 35 -9.41 -6.65 -24.16
N CYS A 36 -8.48 -5.74 -23.87
CA CYS A 36 -8.59 -4.91 -22.67
C CYS A 36 -9.87 -4.10 -22.86
N GLY A 37 -10.85 -4.32 -21.98
CA GLY A 37 -12.05 -3.51 -21.95
C GLY A 37 -11.67 -2.16 -21.37
N ASP A 38 -12.10 -1.07 -22.00
CA ASP A 38 -12.10 0.27 -21.42
C ASP A 38 -13.07 0.28 -20.23
N GLU A 39 -12.71 -0.38 -19.13
CA GLU A 39 -13.52 -0.39 -17.92
C GLU A 39 -13.49 0.99 -17.29
N GLU A 40 -14.68 1.51 -16.96
CA GLU A 40 -14.78 2.74 -16.19
C GLU A 40 -14.23 2.51 -14.78
N ILE A 41 -13.35 3.40 -14.34
CA ILE A 41 -12.78 3.34 -12.99
C ILE A 41 -13.88 3.78 -12.01
N PRO A 42 -14.31 2.92 -11.05
CA PRO A 42 -15.30 3.31 -10.07
C PRO A 42 -14.86 4.53 -9.27
N ALA A 43 -15.79 5.44 -8.94
CA ALA A 43 -15.50 6.66 -8.20
C ALA A 43 -14.73 6.41 -6.88
N VAL A 44 -15.02 5.28 -6.22
CA VAL A 44 -14.37 4.84 -4.98
C VAL A 44 -12.88 4.49 -5.19
N VAL A 45 -12.52 3.96 -6.36
CA VAL A 45 -11.12 3.71 -6.73
C VAL A 45 -10.46 5.02 -7.14
N GLN A 46 -11.19 5.86 -7.89
CA GLN A 46 -10.69 7.14 -8.37
C GLN A 46 -10.34 8.11 -7.23
N SER A 47 -11.06 8.07 -6.10
CA SER A 47 -10.74 8.91 -4.93
C SER A 47 -9.42 8.56 -4.23
N ILE A 48 -8.90 7.34 -4.47
CA ILE A 48 -7.65 6.86 -3.87
C ILE A 48 -6.47 7.09 -4.82
N LEU A 49 -6.71 7.11 -6.13
CA LEU A 49 -5.69 7.36 -7.14
C LEU A 49 -5.28 8.84 -7.15
N PRO A 50 -3.98 9.16 -7.31
CA PRO A 50 -3.55 10.55 -7.33
C PRO A 50 -4.07 11.28 -8.58
N GLU A 51 -4.41 12.55 -8.40
CA GLU A 51 -4.83 13.43 -9.50
C GLU A 51 -3.67 13.75 -10.46
N GLY A 52 -3.99 14.28 -11.64
CA GLY A 52 -2.98 14.71 -12.62
C GLY A 52 -2.39 13.59 -13.50
N TYR A 53 -2.90 12.37 -13.39
CA TYR A 53 -2.51 11.25 -14.24
C TYR A 53 -3.67 10.74 -15.08
N THR A 54 -3.36 10.30 -16.30
CA THR A 54 -4.33 9.59 -17.15
C THR A 54 -4.25 8.10 -16.85
N TYR A 55 -5.36 7.56 -16.35
CA TYR A 55 -5.51 6.15 -16.04
C TYR A 55 -6.30 5.44 -17.13
N HIS A 56 -5.86 4.24 -17.48
CA HIS A 56 -6.60 3.33 -18.33
C HIS A 56 -6.71 1.98 -17.61
N ALA A 57 -7.91 1.62 -17.17
CA ALA A 57 -8.13 0.37 -16.46
C ALA A 57 -8.40 -0.76 -17.46
N CYS A 58 -7.67 -1.87 -17.32
CA CYS A 58 -7.92 -3.07 -18.10
C CYS A 58 -8.75 -4.12 -17.37
N ARG A 59 -8.79 -4.03 -16.04
CA ARG A 59 -9.58 -4.90 -15.18
C ARG A 59 -9.69 -4.30 -13.80
N ILE A 60 -10.88 -4.30 -13.21
CA ILE A 60 -11.12 -3.95 -11.83
C ILE A 60 -12.08 -4.97 -11.21
N ASP A 61 -11.60 -5.67 -10.18
CA ASP A 61 -12.41 -6.55 -9.34
C ASP A 61 -12.63 -5.86 -7.98
N ASN A 62 -13.87 -5.49 -7.65
CA ASN A 62 -14.22 -4.88 -6.37
C ASN A 62 -14.60 -5.96 -5.34
N PHE A 63 -14.16 -5.80 -4.10
CA PHE A 63 -14.38 -6.77 -3.00
C PHE A 63 -14.96 -6.11 -1.75
N SER A 64 -15.51 -4.89 -1.85
CA SER A 64 -15.96 -4.07 -0.72
C SER A 64 -16.79 -4.90 0.28
N GLN A 65 -16.26 -5.05 1.49
CA GLN A 65 -16.95 -5.56 2.67
C GLN A 65 -16.76 -4.53 3.79
N ASN A 66 -17.83 -4.23 4.52
CA ASN A 66 -17.84 -3.37 5.70
C ASN A 66 -17.27 -1.94 5.47
N ASP A 67 -17.78 -1.22 4.46
CA ASP A 67 -17.46 0.19 4.16
C ASP A 67 -15.99 0.52 3.85
N GLU A 68 -15.08 -0.46 3.91
CA GLU A 68 -13.68 -0.30 3.55
C GLU A 68 -13.46 -0.59 2.06
N VAL A 69 -12.72 0.31 1.40
CA VAL A 69 -12.39 0.18 -0.01
C VAL A 69 -11.41 -0.97 -0.21
N SER A 70 -11.87 -2.05 -0.82
CA SER A 70 -11.06 -3.20 -1.18
C SER A 70 -11.27 -3.58 -2.64
N PHE A 71 -10.19 -3.61 -3.43
CA PHE A 71 -10.25 -3.94 -4.86
C PHE A 71 -8.93 -4.55 -5.35
N SER A 72 -8.99 -5.20 -6.51
CA SER A 72 -7.81 -5.50 -7.32
C SER A 72 -7.99 -4.89 -8.70
N ALA A 73 -6.95 -4.24 -9.21
CA ALA A 73 -7.00 -3.58 -10.51
C ALA A 73 -5.72 -3.79 -11.32
N ILE A 74 -5.89 -3.86 -12.63
CA ILE A 74 -4.81 -3.76 -13.61
C ILE A 74 -4.97 -2.41 -14.31
N ILE A 75 -4.11 -1.47 -13.96
CA ILE A 75 -4.18 -0.09 -14.42
C ILE A 75 -2.97 0.21 -15.29
N ARG A 76 -3.19 0.91 -16.38
CA ARG A 76 -2.18 1.36 -17.33
C ARG A 76 -2.00 2.87 -17.21
N LEU A 77 -0.75 3.30 -17.27
CA LEU A 77 -0.31 4.67 -17.02
C LEU A 77 0.72 5.10 -18.07
N ASN A 78 0.76 6.40 -18.39
CA ASN A 78 1.79 6.98 -19.25
C ASN A 78 3.04 7.36 -18.46
N LEU A 79 3.69 6.37 -17.83
CA LEU A 79 4.94 6.55 -17.10
C LEU A 79 6.06 5.80 -17.82
N ARG A 80 7.18 6.48 -18.09
CA ARG A 80 8.27 5.93 -18.94
C ARG A 80 9.54 5.64 -18.18
N SER A 81 9.70 6.21 -16.98
CA SER A 81 10.89 6.04 -16.15
C SER A 81 10.54 5.61 -14.72
N HIS A 82 11.55 5.09 -14.02
CA HIS A 82 11.45 4.83 -12.58
C HIS A 82 11.23 6.12 -11.77
N GLN A 83 11.77 7.26 -12.21
CA GLN A 83 11.59 8.53 -11.52
C GLN A 83 10.13 8.99 -11.56
N ASP A 84 9.49 8.90 -12.73
CA ASP A 84 8.07 9.24 -12.89
C ASP A 84 7.19 8.34 -12.01
N PHE A 85 7.52 7.05 -11.94
CA PHE A 85 6.81 6.12 -11.07
C PHE A 85 7.01 6.41 -9.58
N ASN A 86 8.20 6.81 -9.15
CA ASN A 86 8.41 7.15 -7.74
C ASN A 86 7.60 8.38 -7.34
N LYS A 87 7.52 9.41 -8.21
CA LYS A 87 6.64 10.56 -7.98
C LYS A 87 5.18 10.15 -7.92
N TRP A 88 4.73 9.31 -8.85
CA TRP A 88 3.37 8.75 -8.81
C TRP A 88 3.11 7.98 -7.51
N LEU A 89 4.08 7.18 -7.05
CA LEU A 89 3.97 6.40 -5.81
C LEU A 89 3.91 7.31 -4.57
N GLU A 90 4.69 8.38 -4.54
CA GLU A 90 4.63 9.40 -3.47
C GLU A 90 3.23 10.01 -3.39
N ASN A 91 2.71 10.49 -4.52
CA ASN A 91 1.36 11.06 -4.60
C ASN A 91 0.28 10.04 -4.24
N PHE A 92 0.43 8.78 -4.69
CA PHE A 92 -0.51 7.71 -4.35
C PHE A 92 -0.51 7.38 -2.85
N GLN A 93 0.65 7.37 -2.19
CA GLN A 93 0.75 7.15 -0.74
C GLN A 93 0.11 8.30 0.06
N GLU A 94 0.15 9.50 -0.49
CA GLU A 94 -0.49 10.67 0.10
C GLU A 94 -2.01 10.59 -0.01
N SER A 95 -2.53 10.43 -1.23
CA SER A 95 -3.98 10.34 -1.50
C SER A 95 -4.65 9.14 -0.81
N SER A 96 -3.98 7.98 -0.80
CA SER A 96 -4.51 6.76 -0.20
C SER A 96 -4.29 6.64 1.31
N SER A 97 -3.49 7.55 1.90
CA SER A 97 -3.01 7.42 3.29
C SER A 97 -2.30 6.09 3.61
N THR A 98 -1.74 5.42 2.60
CA THR A 98 -0.99 4.17 2.76
C THR A 98 0.51 4.36 2.63
N THR A 99 1.29 3.38 3.08
CA THR A 99 2.74 3.35 2.85
C THR A 99 3.15 2.01 2.27
N TRP A 100 3.87 2.06 1.15
CA TRP A 100 4.27 0.92 0.34
C TRP A 100 5.78 0.70 0.42
N ARG A 101 6.18 -0.48 0.88
CA ARG A 101 7.60 -0.88 0.98
C ARG A 101 7.97 -1.81 -0.16
N VAL A 102 9.21 -1.74 -0.62
CA VAL A 102 9.72 -2.68 -1.61
C VAL A 102 9.63 -4.11 -1.06
N LYS A 103 8.87 -4.96 -1.76
CA LYS A 103 8.70 -6.40 -1.49
C LYS A 103 9.78 -7.21 -2.19
N ARG A 104 10.09 -6.83 -3.44
CA ARG A 104 11.07 -7.49 -4.32
C ARG A 104 11.48 -6.56 -5.45
N THR A 105 12.77 -6.58 -5.80
CA THR A 105 13.31 -5.98 -7.03
C THR A 105 13.48 -7.05 -8.11
N PHE A 106 13.45 -6.63 -9.37
CA PHE A 106 13.70 -7.52 -10.50
C PHE A 106 14.89 -6.97 -11.29
N PRO A 107 15.84 -7.82 -11.72
CA PRO A 107 16.92 -7.38 -12.59
C PRO A 107 16.31 -6.87 -13.90
N SER A 108 16.63 -5.63 -14.28
CA SER A 108 16.24 -5.09 -15.58
C SER A 108 17.43 -5.20 -16.55
N THR A 109 17.21 -5.89 -17.67
CA THR A 109 18.17 -5.90 -18.79
C THR A 109 17.98 -4.71 -19.72
N GLY A 110 16.97 -3.86 -19.48
CA GLY A 110 16.68 -2.65 -20.27
C GLY A 110 16.13 -2.89 -21.69
N LEU A 111 16.18 -4.14 -22.19
CA LEU A 111 15.79 -4.48 -23.56
C LEU A 111 14.28 -4.41 -23.82
N LYS A 112 13.47 -4.88 -22.88
CA LYS A 112 12.00 -4.94 -22.99
C LYS A 112 11.30 -4.27 -21.81
N VAL A 113 11.85 -4.45 -20.62
CA VAL A 113 11.35 -3.87 -19.37
C VAL A 113 12.42 -2.93 -18.85
N VAL A 114 12.05 -1.65 -18.76
CA VAL A 114 12.92 -0.59 -18.24
C VAL A 114 12.98 -0.69 -16.73
N PHE A 115 11.82 -0.94 -16.11
CA PHE A 115 11.68 -0.95 -14.66
C PHE A 115 10.62 -1.94 -14.21
N LYS A 116 10.92 -2.73 -13.19
CA LYS A 116 9.95 -3.60 -12.53
C LYS A 116 10.28 -3.74 -11.05
N LYS A 117 9.29 -3.50 -10.20
CA LYS A 117 9.39 -3.69 -8.75
C LYS A 117 8.06 -4.19 -8.20
N ALA A 118 8.13 -4.94 -7.10
CA ALA A 118 6.97 -5.31 -6.31
C ALA A 118 7.05 -4.59 -4.96
N TYR A 119 5.91 -4.13 -4.50
CA TYR A 119 5.69 -3.43 -3.25
C TYR A 119 4.70 -4.20 -2.37
N ARG A 120 4.69 -3.89 -1.08
CA ARG A 120 3.80 -4.42 -0.06
C ARG A 120 3.38 -3.31 0.90
N CYS A 121 2.24 -3.44 1.55
CA CYS A 121 1.90 -2.56 2.66
C CYS A 121 2.98 -2.59 3.77
N HIS A 122 3.25 -1.45 4.39
CA HIS A 122 4.17 -1.32 5.53
C HIS A 122 3.75 -2.11 6.78
N HIS A 123 2.47 -2.51 6.89
CA HIS A 123 1.94 -3.40 7.92
C HIS A 123 2.20 -4.89 7.64
N ASN A 124 2.74 -5.23 6.47
CA ASN A 124 3.38 -6.52 6.25
C ASN A 124 4.85 -6.33 6.61
N THR A 125 5.20 -6.41 7.90
CA THR A 125 6.61 -6.46 8.29
C THR A 125 7.06 -7.92 8.19
N ARG A 126 8.28 -8.19 7.75
CA ARG A 126 8.83 -9.56 7.73
C ARG A 126 9.58 -9.72 9.04
N PRO A 127 8.94 -10.15 10.15
CA PRO A 127 9.65 -10.32 11.41
C PRO A 127 10.79 -11.33 11.23
N GLY A 128 11.90 -11.09 11.93
CA GLY A 128 12.99 -12.08 12.00
C GLY A 128 12.49 -13.36 12.66
N LYS A 129 13.11 -14.50 12.32
CA LYS A 129 12.87 -15.77 13.03
C LYS A 129 13.03 -15.54 14.54
N GLY A 130 12.02 -15.92 15.32
CA GLY A 130 12.00 -15.77 16.78
C GLY A 130 11.25 -14.55 17.31
N SER A 131 10.82 -13.60 16.46
CA SER A 131 9.94 -12.51 16.88
C SER A 131 8.48 -12.96 16.82
N THR A 132 8.01 -13.63 17.86
CA THR A 132 6.58 -13.89 18.03
C THR A 132 5.93 -12.64 18.63
N ASN A 133 4.73 -12.30 18.13
CA ASN A 133 3.89 -11.26 18.76
C ASN A 133 3.27 -11.75 20.08
N ALA A 134 3.49 -13.01 20.44
CA ALA A 134 2.98 -13.63 21.66
C ALA A 134 3.54 -12.92 22.90
N GLY A 135 2.67 -12.33 23.71
CA GLY A 135 3.02 -11.62 24.95
C GLY A 135 3.24 -10.11 24.82
N ARG A 136 3.08 -9.50 23.63
CA ARG A 136 3.23 -8.04 23.48
C ARG A 136 1.99 -7.31 24.00
N ARG A 137 2.18 -6.40 24.96
CA ARG A 137 1.11 -5.53 25.50
C ARG A 137 0.63 -4.43 24.53
N VAL A 138 1.36 -4.21 23.43
CA VAL A 138 1.10 -3.16 22.45
C VAL A 138 0.85 -3.78 21.08
N ALA A 139 -0.20 -3.29 20.39
CA ALA A 139 -0.54 -3.69 19.03
C ALA A 139 0.71 -3.61 18.13
N SER A 140 1.05 -4.72 17.49
CA SER A 140 2.21 -4.81 16.63
C SER A 140 1.92 -4.11 15.31
N LYS A 141 2.92 -3.41 14.74
CA LYS A 141 2.84 -2.89 13.37
C LYS A 141 2.50 -3.97 12.33
N ASN A 142 2.85 -5.24 12.61
CA ASN A 142 2.62 -6.32 11.67
C ASN A 142 1.19 -6.86 11.75
N THR A 143 0.41 -6.69 10.69
CA THR A 143 -0.89 -7.36 10.55
C THR A 143 -0.84 -8.48 9.51
N ASN A 144 0.34 -8.78 8.95
CA ASN A 144 0.50 -9.68 7.80
C ASN A 144 -0.38 -9.27 6.60
N CYS A 145 -0.55 -7.96 6.41
CA CYS A 145 -1.40 -7.40 5.36
C CYS A 145 -1.08 -7.99 3.97
N SER A 146 -2.14 -8.39 3.26
CA SER A 146 -2.07 -9.00 1.91
C SER A 146 -1.88 -7.99 0.79
N ALA A 147 -2.09 -6.71 1.04
CA ALA A 147 -2.00 -5.66 0.03
C ALA A 147 -0.62 -5.65 -0.63
N ASP A 148 -0.61 -5.81 -1.95
CA ASP A 148 0.58 -5.81 -2.78
C ASP A 148 0.38 -5.06 -4.10
N MET A 149 1.48 -4.58 -4.65
CA MET A 149 1.46 -3.80 -5.88
C MET A 149 2.67 -4.19 -6.72
N ILE A 150 2.47 -4.41 -8.01
CA ILE A 150 3.55 -4.69 -8.95
C ILE A 150 3.48 -3.67 -10.06
N VAL A 151 4.60 -2.98 -10.29
CA VAL A 151 4.77 -2.07 -11.41
C VAL A 151 5.70 -2.71 -12.44
N SER A 152 5.35 -2.59 -13.71
CA SER A 152 6.19 -2.96 -14.84
C SER A 152 6.13 -1.88 -15.91
N ILE A 153 7.23 -1.18 -16.15
CA ILE A 153 7.38 -0.20 -17.23
C ILE A 153 8.08 -0.85 -18.40
N LYS A 154 7.36 -0.96 -19.53
CA LYS A 154 7.87 -1.54 -20.77
C LYS A 154 8.52 -0.46 -21.63
N LYS A 155 9.53 -0.84 -22.42
CA LYS A 155 10.16 0.05 -23.39
C LYS A 155 9.20 0.28 -24.56
N ALA A 156 8.71 1.51 -24.70
CA ALA A 156 7.76 1.91 -25.75
C ALA A 156 8.45 2.22 -27.09
N VAL A 157 9.66 2.78 -27.03
CA VAL A 157 10.45 3.22 -28.20
C VAL A 157 11.88 2.72 -28.07
N TYR A 158 12.43 2.20 -29.16
CA TYR A 158 13.85 1.82 -29.25
C TYR A 158 14.72 3.00 -29.72
N GLU A 159 15.98 3.01 -29.30
CA GLU A 159 16.98 3.96 -29.80
C GLU A 159 17.10 3.75 -31.32
N GLY A 160 16.72 4.77 -32.10
CA GLY A 160 16.49 4.65 -33.54
C GLY A 160 15.04 4.91 -34.00
N ARG A 161 14.14 5.35 -33.10
CA ARG A 161 12.72 5.71 -33.36
C ARG A 161 11.81 4.58 -33.84
N THR A 162 12.27 3.34 -33.82
CA THR A 162 11.39 2.19 -34.09
C THR A 162 10.49 1.93 -32.88
N LEU A 163 9.19 1.82 -33.15
CA LEU A 163 8.20 1.44 -32.15
C LEU A 163 8.50 0.04 -31.61
N SER A 164 8.11 -0.20 -30.36
CA SER A 164 8.21 -1.51 -29.74
C SER A 164 7.53 -2.57 -30.61
N ARG A 165 8.22 -3.68 -30.95
CA ARG A 165 7.62 -4.84 -31.65
C ARG A 165 6.70 -5.68 -30.76
N SER A 166 6.32 -5.15 -29.59
CA SER A 166 5.42 -5.80 -28.66
C SER A 166 4.03 -5.92 -29.26
N LYS A 167 3.33 -7.02 -28.97
CA LYS A 167 1.90 -7.20 -29.29
C LYS A 167 0.97 -6.53 -28.27
N ASP A 168 1.52 -5.73 -27.36
CA ASP A 168 0.78 -5.03 -26.32
C ASP A 168 0.08 -3.82 -26.96
N THR A 169 -1.25 -3.86 -27.00
CA THR A 169 -2.13 -2.85 -27.62
C THR A 169 -2.05 -1.49 -26.95
N HIS A 170 -1.58 -1.43 -25.70
CA HIS A 170 -1.47 -0.17 -24.95
C HIS A 170 -0.17 0.58 -25.23
N LEU A 171 0.79 -0.04 -25.91
CA LEU A 171 2.02 0.64 -26.33
C LEU A 171 1.78 1.38 -27.66
N PRO A 172 2.30 2.61 -27.81
CA PRO A 172 3.24 3.31 -26.92
C PRO A 172 2.57 4.22 -25.87
N GLN A 173 1.24 4.33 -25.84
CA GLN A 173 0.51 5.34 -25.08
C GLN A 173 0.60 5.13 -23.55
N TYR A 174 0.46 3.89 -23.08
CA TYR A 174 0.48 3.54 -21.66
C TYR A 174 1.51 2.43 -21.35
N PRO A 175 2.81 2.77 -21.32
CA PRO A 175 3.90 1.82 -21.13
C PRO A 175 4.02 1.22 -19.72
N ALA A 176 3.44 1.87 -18.71
CA ALA A 176 3.44 1.36 -17.35
C ALA A 176 2.20 0.51 -17.08
N GLU A 177 2.42 -0.71 -16.59
CA GLU A 177 1.39 -1.60 -16.09
C GLU A 177 1.51 -1.71 -14.58
N LEU A 178 0.40 -1.43 -13.89
CA LEU A 178 0.25 -1.47 -12.46
C LEU A 178 -0.75 -2.56 -12.09
N LEU A 179 -0.29 -3.61 -11.42
CA LEU A 179 -1.14 -4.60 -10.79
C LEU A 179 -1.27 -4.19 -9.33
N LEU A 180 -2.42 -3.63 -8.97
CA LEU A 180 -2.71 -3.14 -7.64
C LEU A 180 -3.69 -4.11 -6.96
N ASN A 181 -3.29 -4.66 -5.83
CA ASN A 181 -4.15 -5.43 -4.95
C ASN A 181 -4.32 -4.63 -3.66
N TYR A 182 -5.35 -3.79 -3.66
CA TYR A 182 -5.68 -2.89 -2.56
C TYR A 182 -6.60 -3.59 -1.57
N ARG A 183 -6.13 -4.69 -0.99
CA ARG A 183 -6.87 -5.49 0.01
C ARG A 183 -6.14 -5.45 1.33
N HIS A 184 -6.61 -4.57 2.20
CA HIS A 184 -6.08 -4.37 3.54
C HIS A 184 -6.88 -5.19 4.56
N ASN A 185 -6.19 -5.70 5.57
CA ASN A 185 -6.80 -6.39 6.71
C ASN A 185 -6.69 -5.56 8.00
N HIS A 186 -6.52 -4.25 7.82
CA HIS A 186 -6.37 -3.25 8.87
C HIS A 186 -6.97 -1.95 8.34
N GLN A 187 -7.54 -1.15 9.24
CA GLN A 187 -7.99 0.18 8.91
C GLN A 187 -6.81 1.03 8.41
N ILE A 188 -7.04 1.85 7.39
CA ILE A 188 -5.99 2.67 6.76
C ILE A 188 -6.00 4.10 7.34
N THR A 189 -7.18 4.61 7.67
CA THR A 189 -7.41 6.01 8.10
C THR A 189 -7.46 6.20 9.61
N CYS A 190 -7.19 5.16 10.41
CA CYS A 190 -7.20 5.25 11.86
C CYS A 190 -5.82 5.64 12.43
N ALA A 191 -5.82 6.26 13.62
CA ALA A 191 -4.59 6.68 14.31
C ALA A 191 -3.56 5.54 14.47
N ASP A 192 -4.03 4.31 14.67
CA ASP A 192 -3.18 3.13 14.83
C ASP A 192 -2.41 2.72 13.58
N ALA A 193 -2.96 2.99 12.39
CA ALA A 193 -2.24 2.81 11.12
C ALA A 193 -1.37 4.03 10.82
N LEU A 194 -1.93 5.24 10.95
CA LEU A 194 -1.27 6.49 10.55
C LEU A 194 0.02 6.77 11.35
N LYS A 195 0.10 6.34 12.62
CA LYS A 195 1.31 6.48 13.44
C LYS A 195 2.54 5.74 12.89
N PHE A 196 2.36 4.79 11.96
CA PHE A 196 3.44 4.00 11.37
C PHE A 196 3.84 4.44 9.96
N ARG A 197 3.19 5.48 9.41
CA ARG A 197 3.55 6.14 8.14
C ARG A 197 4.94 6.75 8.21
N ASP A 198 5.51 7.00 7.03
CA ASP A 198 6.73 7.79 6.93
C ASP A 198 6.43 9.26 7.10
N VAL A 199 7.39 9.98 7.69
CA VAL A 199 7.35 11.45 7.78
C VAL A 199 7.43 12.00 6.35
N SER A 200 6.49 12.89 6.01
CA SER A 200 6.42 13.52 4.70
C SER A 200 7.67 14.38 4.44
N GLU A 201 7.97 14.66 3.17
CA GLU A 201 9.10 15.54 2.85
C GLU A 201 8.84 16.96 3.35
N GLU A 202 7.60 17.46 3.21
CA GLU A 202 7.19 18.77 3.74
C GLU A 202 7.47 18.89 5.24
N THR A 203 7.08 17.88 6.03
CA THR A 203 7.32 17.88 7.47
C THR A 203 8.81 17.80 7.81
N LYS A 204 9.63 17.10 7.01
CA LYS A 204 11.09 17.11 7.17
C LYS A 204 11.66 18.49 6.89
N GLU A 205 11.21 19.17 5.84
CA GLU A 205 11.62 20.54 5.52
C GLU A 205 11.28 21.51 6.65
N VAL A 206 10.08 21.38 7.24
CA VAL A 206 9.67 22.14 8.43
C VAL A 206 10.61 21.86 9.60
N LEU A 207 10.92 20.59 9.91
CA LEU A 207 11.88 20.25 10.95
C LEU A 207 13.27 20.85 10.69
N ILE A 208 13.78 20.74 9.46
CA ILE A 208 15.07 21.33 9.05
C ILE A 208 15.05 22.84 9.27
N SER A 209 13.95 23.52 8.94
CA SER A 209 13.79 24.96 9.15
C SER A 209 13.83 25.34 10.64
N LEU A 210 13.22 24.54 11.51
CA LEU A 210 13.23 24.75 12.96
C LEU A 210 14.62 24.51 13.55
N PHE A 211 15.34 23.49 13.07
CA PHE A 211 16.72 23.24 13.49
C PHE A 211 17.68 24.36 13.07
N LYS A 212 17.51 24.91 11.86
CA LYS A 212 18.25 26.11 11.42
C LYS A 212 18.01 27.30 12.36
N ARG A 213 16.80 27.40 12.95
CA ARG A 213 16.42 28.40 13.96
C ARG A 213 16.83 28.04 15.39
N LYS A 214 17.64 27.00 15.59
CA LYS A 214 18.19 26.56 16.89
C LYS A 214 17.17 25.98 17.88
N TYR A 215 16.01 25.55 17.40
CA TYR A 215 15.11 24.75 18.23
C TYR A 215 15.69 23.35 18.47
N GLY A 216 15.54 22.82 19.69
CA GLY A 216 15.87 21.43 19.98
C GLY A 216 14.85 20.44 19.40
N PRO A 217 15.16 19.13 19.31
CA PRO A 217 14.25 18.11 18.75
C PRO A 217 12.85 18.09 19.39
N THR A 218 12.78 18.10 20.72
CA THR A 218 11.50 18.13 21.45
C THR A 218 10.72 19.42 21.15
N GLN A 219 11.38 20.57 21.22
CA GLN A 219 10.77 21.87 20.95
C GLN A 219 10.27 21.98 19.50
N ALA A 220 11.01 21.43 18.53
CA ALA A 220 10.60 21.45 17.14
C ALA A 220 9.30 20.66 16.92
N VAL A 221 9.16 19.49 17.55
CA VAL A 221 7.92 18.70 17.52
C VAL A 221 6.78 19.41 18.24
N GLU A 222 7.05 20.06 19.38
CA GLU A 222 6.04 20.88 20.08
C GLU A 222 5.56 22.07 19.22
N MET A 223 6.47 22.73 18.49
CA MET A 223 6.11 23.80 17.56
C MET A 223 5.22 23.31 16.42
N ILE A 224 5.51 22.12 15.86
CA ILE A 224 4.64 21.50 14.84
C ILE A 224 3.26 21.19 15.45
N LYS A 225 3.20 20.64 16.66
CA LYS A 225 1.93 20.37 17.34
C LYS A 225 1.13 21.65 17.56
N TYR A 226 1.78 22.72 18.00
CA TYR A 226 1.14 24.02 18.21
C TYR A 226 0.58 24.59 16.91
N ASP A 227 1.36 24.56 15.82
CA ASP A 227 0.90 24.98 14.50
C ASP A 227 -0.29 24.14 14.00
N LEU A 228 -0.27 22.81 14.21
CA LEU A 228 -1.41 21.95 13.89
C LEU A 228 -2.65 22.26 14.72
N GLN A 229 -2.50 22.60 16.00
CA GLN A 229 -3.62 23.02 16.85
C GLN A 229 -4.26 24.32 16.32
N LEU A 230 -3.44 25.30 15.96
CA LEU A 230 -3.91 26.56 15.38
C LEU A 230 -4.65 26.36 14.06
N ARG A 231 -4.13 25.48 13.18
CA ARG A 231 -4.73 25.25 11.85
C ARG A 231 -5.99 24.40 11.86
N HIS A 232 -6.04 23.38 12.72
CA HIS A 232 -7.09 22.36 12.66
C HIS A 232 -8.07 22.37 13.83
N GLY A 233 -7.80 23.12 14.91
CA GLY A 233 -8.69 23.27 16.06
C GLY A 233 -9.18 21.91 16.60
N ALA A 234 -10.48 21.67 16.52
CA ALA A 234 -11.11 20.42 16.96
C ALA A 234 -10.57 19.16 16.23
N ASN A 235 -10.14 19.29 14.97
CA ASN A 235 -9.60 18.17 14.17
C ASN A 235 -8.11 17.91 14.43
N TYR A 236 -7.48 18.64 15.35
CA TYR A 236 -6.07 18.49 15.70
C TYR A 236 -5.68 17.05 16.02
N HIS A 237 -6.48 16.35 16.85
CA HIS A 237 -6.15 15.00 17.32
C HIS A 237 -5.99 14.00 16.17
N MET A 238 -6.81 14.11 15.12
CA MET A 238 -6.74 13.25 13.95
C MET A 238 -5.49 13.54 13.11
N LYS A 239 -5.15 14.82 12.92
CA LYS A 239 -3.96 15.23 12.16
C LYS A 239 -2.66 14.94 12.90
N ALA A 240 -2.64 15.12 14.22
CA ALA A 240 -1.48 14.85 15.06
C ALA A 240 -1.19 13.35 15.22
N ALA A 241 -2.20 12.48 15.01
CA ALA A 241 -2.00 11.04 14.99
C ALA A 241 -1.25 10.54 13.74
N ASP A 242 -1.23 11.34 12.67
CA ASP A 242 -0.53 10.98 11.44
C ASP A 242 0.96 11.31 11.52
N ARG A 243 1.80 10.27 11.50
CA ARG A 243 3.26 10.42 11.54
C ARG A 243 3.81 11.13 10.30
N ALA A 244 3.09 11.13 9.18
CA ALA A 244 3.46 11.89 7.99
C ALA A 244 3.47 13.40 8.25
N VAL A 245 2.59 13.87 9.15
CA VAL A 245 2.36 15.29 9.45
C VAL A 245 3.01 15.70 10.78
N CYS A 246 2.83 14.88 11.82
CA CYS A 246 3.37 15.10 13.16
C CYS A 246 4.36 13.97 13.52
N PRO A 247 5.67 14.20 13.36
CA PRO A 247 6.67 13.17 13.60
C PRO A 247 6.81 12.89 15.10
N ASP A 248 7.30 11.70 15.43
CA ASP A 248 7.67 11.34 16.78
C ASP A 248 8.99 12.01 17.19
N VAL A 249 9.15 12.31 18.48
CA VAL A 249 10.37 12.95 19.00
C VAL A 249 11.62 12.11 18.67
N GLN A 250 11.50 10.79 18.68
CA GLN A 250 12.58 9.88 18.27
C GLN A 250 13.02 10.07 16.81
N PHE A 251 12.13 10.48 15.91
CA PHE A 251 12.49 10.83 14.54
C PHE A 251 13.23 12.17 14.49
N ALA A 252 12.79 13.16 15.24
CA ALA A 252 13.43 14.48 15.30
C ALA A 252 14.85 14.46 15.89
N HIS A 253 15.24 13.39 16.60
CA HIS A 253 16.60 13.18 17.10
C HIS A 253 17.57 12.56 16.07
N ARG A 254 17.08 12.08 14.93
CA ARG A 254 17.90 11.45 13.88
C ARG A 254 18.41 12.49 12.90
#